data_AF-A0A8T0FZQ9-F1
#
_entry.id   AF-A0A8T0FZQ9-F1
#
_cell.length_a   1.000
_cell.length_b   1.000
_cell.length_c   1.000
_cell.angle_alpha   90.00
_cell.angle_beta   90.00
_cell.angle_gamma   90.00
#
_symmetry.space_group_name_H-M   'P 1'
#
loop_
_entity.id
_entity.type
_entity.pdbx_description
1 polymer ?
#
loop_
_entity_poly.entity_id
_entity_poly.type
_entity_poly.pdbx_seq_one_letter_code
_entity_poly.pdbx_strand_id
1 'polypeptide(L)'
;MSNIVRPAPPKPVPKPVEENTEEVLHPLHEAAKRGNLTFLEECINNKVSVNGLDKAGCTALHWAAHAGNEECVKQLLKVPNIEINVQNKLGDTPLHSCAWKGHSEIVQMLLDKGADPTLKNNENKTAFDITNDSACAALLKEYLMTSPPFAADDYGDSDDSE
;
A
#
# COMPACT_ATOMS: atom_id res chain seq x y z
N MET A 1 -7.13 -27.97 -28.76
CA MET A 1 -7.55 -26.61 -28.33
C MET A 1 -8.38 -26.78 -27.07
N SER A 2 -7.73 -26.80 -25.92
CA SER A 2 -8.39 -27.08 -24.65
C SER A 2 -8.11 -25.91 -23.73
N ASN A 3 -9.10 -25.02 -23.59
CA ASN A 3 -9.08 -23.91 -22.64
C ASN A 3 -9.09 -24.49 -21.22
N ILE A 4 -7.90 -24.71 -20.66
CA ILE A 4 -7.75 -25.08 -19.26
C ILE A 4 -7.52 -23.78 -18.50
N VAL A 5 -8.63 -23.24 -17.99
CA VAL A 5 -8.66 -22.10 -17.07
C VAL A 5 -7.82 -22.45 -15.85
N ARG A 6 -6.64 -21.83 -15.69
CA ARG A 6 -5.83 -22.03 -14.48
C ARG A 6 -6.42 -21.18 -13.34
N PRO A 7 -6.48 -21.73 -12.11
CA PRO A 7 -7.09 -21.05 -10.97
C PRO A 7 -6.30 -19.79 -10.61
N ALA A 8 -7.03 -18.74 -10.27
CA ALA A 8 -6.48 -17.44 -9.87
C ALA A 8 -5.45 -17.58 -8.74
N PRO A 9 -4.42 -16.70 -8.69
CA PRO A 9 -3.51 -16.65 -7.56
C PRO A 9 -4.31 -16.50 -6.25
N PRO A 10 -3.87 -17.13 -5.16
CA PRO A 10 -4.58 -17.04 -3.90
C PRO A 10 -4.69 -15.57 -3.52
N LYS A 11 -5.93 -15.08 -3.41
CA LYS A 11 -6.22 -13.73 -2.95
C LYS A 11 -5.43 -13.50 -1.65
N PRO A 12 -4.82 -12.32 -1.44
CA PRO A 12 -4.24 -11.97 -0.15
C PRO A 12 -5.31 -12.26 0.90
N VAL A 13 -5.10 -13.30 1.69
CA VAL A 13 -5.99 -13.60 2.80
C VAL A 13 -5.83 -12.40 3.74
N PRO A 14 -6.90 -11.63 4.00
CA PRO A 14 -6.82 -10.59 5.01
C PRO A 14 -6.34 -11.29 6.28
N LYS A 15 -5.13 -10.93 6.72
CA LYS A 15 -4.60 -11.44 7.99
C LYS A 15 -5.68 -11.09 9.03
N PRO A 16 -6.10 -12.03 9.90
CA PRO A 16 -7.03 -11.73 10.97
C PRO A 16 -6.52 -10.49 11.67
N VAL A 17 -7.32 -9.44 11.68
CA VAL A 17 -7.05 -8.25 12.47
C VAL A 17 -6.99 -8.72 13.90
N GLU A 18 -5.78 -8.91 14.43
CA GLU A 18 -5.60 -9.21 15.84
C GLU A 18 -6.13 -7.99 16.60
N GLU A 19 -7.36 -8.18 17.06
CA GLU A 19 -8.14 -7.23 17.84
C GLU A 19 -7.51 -7.16 19.22
N ASN A 20 -6.38 -6.45 19.32
CA ASN A 20 -5.84 -6.08 20.62
C ASN A 20 -6.45 -4.75 21.03
N THR A 21 -7.61 -4.87 21.67
CA THR A 21 -8.27 -3.82 22.44
C THR A 21 -7.33 -3.31 23.54
N GLU A 22 -7.40 -1.99 23.80
CA GLU A 22 -6.77 -1.27 24.92
C GLU A 22 -5.37 -0.69 24.66
N GLU A 23 -5.28 0.35 23.83
CA GLU A 23 -4.95 1.72 24.27
C GLU A 23 -4.76 2.62 23.03
N VAL A 24 -5.10 3.89 23.19
CA VAL A 24 -5.30 4.88 22.13
C VAL A 24 -3.94 5.32 21.57
N LEU A 25 -3.28 4.49 20.76
CA LEU A 25 -2.04 4.86 20.06
C LEU A 25 -2.35 5.58 18.74
N HIS A 26 -3.05 6.70 18.84
CA HIS A 26 -3.19 7.68 17.76
C HIS A 26 -2.08 8.75 17.63
N PRO A 27 -1.04 8.85 18.48
CA PRO A 27 -0.01 9.89 18.30
C PRO A 27 0.64 9.86 16.92
N LEU A 28 1.04 8.68 16.45
CA LEU A 28 1.67 8.50 15.15
C LEU A 28 0.70 8.79 13.99
N HIS A 29 -0.55 8.33 14.11
CA HIS A 29 -1.61 8.58 13.12
C HIS A 29 -1.90 10.08 12.97
N GLU A 30 -2.03 10.79 14.09
CA GLU A 30 -2.29 12.22 14.11
C GLU A 30 -1.07 13.02 13.61
N ALA A 31 0.14 12.61 13.98
CA ALA A 31 1.38 13.19 13.45
C ALA A 31 1.45 13.06 11.92
N ALA A 32 1.21 11.86 11.42
CA ALA A 32 1.17 11.53 10.00
C ALA A 32 0.10 12.32 9.25
N LYS A 33 -1.10 12.46 9.84
CA LYS A 33 -2.21 13.24 9.26
C LYS A 33 -1.93 14.74 9.22
N ARG A 34 -1.34 15.29 10.29
CA ARG A 34 -1.02 16.73 10.39
C ARG A 34 0.24 17.13 9.63
N GLY A 35 1.05 16.17 9.22
CA GLY A 35 2.36 16.43 8.61
C GLY A 35 3.41 16.85 9.65
N ASN A 36 3.21 16.51 10.92
CA ASN A 36 4.14 16.84 11.99
C ASN A 36 5.32 15.86 11.98
N LEU A 37 6.29 16.14 11.12
CA LEU A 37 7.46 15.29 10.89
C LEU A 37 8.27 15.04 12.16
N THR A 38 8.51 16.08 12.96
CA THR A 38 9.35 15.99 14.16
C THR A 38 8.72 15.05 15.18
N PHE A 39 7.42 15.19 15.41
CA PHE A 39 6.69 14.32 16.33
C PHE A 39 6.53 12.89 15.78
N LEU A 40 6.41 12.74 14.46
CA LEU A 40 6.39 11.44 13.80
C LEU A 40 7.71 10.68 14.00
N GLU A 41 8.85 11.35 13.79
CA GLU A 41 10.19 10.77 14.03
C GLU A 41 10.40 10.41 15.50
N GLU A 42 9.93 11.26 16.42
CA GLU A 42 9.96 10.96 17.86
C GLU A 42 9.14 9.71 18.20
N CYS A 43 7.94 9.57 17.64
CA CYS A 43 7.12 8.37 17.82
C CYS A 43 7.83 7.10 17.30
N ILE A 44 8.43 7.17 16.11
CA ILE A 44 9.18 6.05 15.52
C ILE A 44 10.37 5.67 16.42
N ASN A 45 11.12 6.65 16.91
CA ASN A 45 12.25 6.42 17.81
C ASN A 45 11.83 5.81 19.16
N ASN A 46 10.64 6.17 19.64
CA ASN A 46 10.04 5.60 20.85
C ASN A 46 9.47 4.18 20.66
N LYS A 47 9.79 3.51 19.55
CA LYS A 47 9.34 2.14 19.21
C LYS A 47 7.81 1.99 19.17
N VAL A 48 7.11 3.06 18.82
CA VAL A 48 5.67 3.00 18.52
C VAL A 48 5.44 2.06 17.34
N SER A 49 4.41 1.22 17.42
CA SER A 49 4.05 0.32 16.31
C SER A 49 3.62 1.13 15.08
N VAL A 50 4.48 1.18 14.07
CA VAL A 50 4.24 1.94 12.82
C VAL A 50 3.12 1.34 11.96
N ASN A 51 2.94 0.02 12.06
CA ASN A 51 1.88 -0.73 11.40
C ASN A 51 0.62 -0.85 12.28
N GLY A 52 0.59 -0.15 13.44
CA GLY A 52 -0.58 -0.11 14.30
C GLY A 52 -1.80 0.40 13.52
N LEU A 53 -2.95 -0.21 13.78
CA LEU A 53 -4.21 0.17 13.14
C LEU A 53 -5.02 1.04 14.08
N ASP A 54 -5.67 2.08 13.53
CA ASP A 54 -6.67 2.85 14.25
C ASP A 54 -8.05 2.16 14.25
N LYS A 55 -9.07 2.84 14.80
CA LYS A 55 -10.44 2.32 14.85
C LYS A 55 -11.06 2.10 13.47
N ALA A 56 -10.55 2.74 12.43
CA ALA A 56 -10.97 2.57 11.04
C ALA A 56 -10.15 1.48 10.31
N GLY A 57 -9.17 0.85 10.98
CA GLY A 57 -8.24 -0.07 10.34
C GLY A 57 -7.15 0.64 9.54
N CYS A 58 -6.98 1.95 9.70
CA CYS A 58 -5.98 2.72 8.97
C CYS A 58 -4.65 2.72 9.74
N THR A 59 -3.55 2.56 9.03
CA THR A 59 -2.19 2.79 9.54
C THR A 59 -1.82 4.27 9.48
N ALA A 60 -0.69 4.65 10.10
CA ALA A 60 -0.13 5.99 9.94
C ALA A 60 0.15 6.34 8.46
N LEU A 61 0.54 5.35 7.65
CA LEU A 61 0.79 5.53 6.21
C LEU A 61 -0.49 5.88 5.44
N HIS A 62 -1.66 5.32 5.81
CA HIS A 62 -2.93 5.72 5.21
C HIS A 62 -3.21 7.21 5.43
N TRP A 63 -3.01 7.70 6.65
CA TRP A 63 -3.28 9.10 6.98
C TRP A 63 -2.26 10.06 6.37
N ALA A 64 -0.97 9.71 6.35
CA ALA A 64 0.05 10.50 5.65
C ALA A 64 -0.27 10.59 4.15
N ALA A 65 -0.63 9.45 3.53
CA ALA A 65 -1.00 9.39 2.12
C ALA A 65 -2.29 10.15 1.80
N HIS A 66 -3.31 10.06 2.66
CA HIS A 66 -4.56 10.80 2.52
C HIS A 66 -4.35 12.31 2.66
N ALA A 67 -3.52 12.73 3.62
CA ALA A 67 -3.30 14.13 3.90
C ALA A 67 -2.37 14.83 2.89
N GLY A 68 -1.65 14.07 2.06
CA GLY A 68 -0.69 14.65 1.11
C GLY A 68 0.67 14.96 1.74
N ASN A 69 0.98 14.38 2.90
CA ASN A 69 2.21 14.70 3.63
C ASN A 69 3.39 13.87 3.12
N GLU A 70 3.97 14.30 2.00
CA GLU A 70 5.09 13.62 1.34
C GLU A 70 6.26 13.29 2.27
N GLU A 71 6.68 14.25 3.10
CA GLU A 71 7.81 14.05 4.02
C GLU A 71 7.51 12.98 5.08
N CYS A 72 6.27 12.95 5.59
CA CYS A 72 5.86 11.91 6.52
C CYS A 72 5.80 10.53 5.84
N VAL A 73 5.30 10.46 4.60
CA VAL A 73 5.31 9.24 3.80
C VAL A 73 6.75 8.74 3.60
N LYS A 74 7.67 9.63 3.19
CA LYS A 74 9.10 9.29 3.02
C LYS A 74 9.71 8.72 4.30
N GLN A 75 9.44 9.29 5.46
CA GLN A 75 9.97 8.77 6.72
C GLN A 75 9.36 7.42 7.10
N LEU A 76 8.04 7.25 6.96
CA LEU A 76 7.37 5.98 7.22
C LEU A 76 7.89 4.87 6.30
N LEU A 77 8.15 5.17 5.03
CA LEU A 77 8.69 4.22 4.05
C LEU A 77 10.16 3.85 4.28
N LYS A 78 10.89 4.56 5.15
CA LYS A 78 12.24 4.16 5.59
C LYS A 78 12.22 3.18 6.75
N VAL A 79 11.08 3.02 7.44
CA VAL A 79 10.99 2.14 8.59
C VAL A 79 11.08 0.68 8.13
N PRO A 80 11.94 -0.16 8.74
CA PRO A 80 12.03 -1.56 8.38
C PRO A 80 10.71 -2.28 8.67
N ASN A 81 10.32 -3.20 7.77
CA ASN A 81 9.09 -4.00 7.87
C ASN A 81 7.78 -3.17 7.86
N ILE A 82 7.81 -1.97 7.28
CA ILE A 82 6.58 -1.20 7.03
C ILE A 82 5.65 -1.98 6.09
N GLU A 83 4.39 -2.14 6.48
CA GLU A 83 3.39 -2.80 5.64
C GLU A 83 2.70 -1.76 4.74
N ILE A 84 3.04 -1.78 3.44
CA ILE A 84 2.59 -0.76 2.47
C ILE A 84 1.20 -1.08 1.91
N ASN A 85 0.83 -2.36 1.85
CA ASN A 85 -0.41 -2.87 1.23
C ASN A 85 -1.51 -3.21 2.25
N VAL A 86 -1.45 -2.64 3.46
CA VAL A 86 -2.48 -2.85 4.49
C VAL A 86 -3.82 -2.34 3.99
N GLN A 87 -4.88 -3.12 4.18
CA GLN A 87 -6.25 -2.71 3.86
C GLN A 87 -6.97 -2.27 5.13
N ASN A 88 -7.59 -1.10 5.08
CA ASN A 88 -8.45 -0.61 6.15
C ASN A 88 -9.82 -1.33 6.16
N LYS A 89 -10.75 -0.91 7.03
CA LYS A 89 -12.09 -1.51 7.11
C LYS A 89 -12.93 -1.39 5.83
N LEU A 90 -12.60 -0.47 4.93
CA LEU A 90 -13.22 -0.31 3.61
C LEU A 90 -12.51 -1.13 2.53
N GLY A 91 -11.42 -1.83 2.87
CA GLY A 91 -10.57 -2.52 1.91
C GLY A 91 -9.58 -1.59 1.19
N ASP A 92 -9.58 -0.30 1.52
CA ASP A 92 -8.69 0.67 0.88
C ASP A 92 -7.27 0.51 1.42
N THR A 93 -6.29 0.59 0.52
CA THR A 93 -4.86 0.66 0.88
C THR A 93 -4.39 2.11 0.98
N PRO A 94 -3.16 2.40 1.47
CA PRO A 94 -2.60 3.74 1.41
C PRO A 94 -2.58 4.32 -0.02
N LEU A 95 -2.38 3.45 -1.02
CA LEU A 95 -2.41 3.83 -2.44
C LEU A 95 -3.80 4.28 -2.89
N HIS A 96 -4.88 3.63 -2.43
CA HIS A 96 -6.24 4.09 -2.67
C HIS A 96 -6.45 5.49 -2.07
N SER A 97 -5.93 5.71 -0.85
CA SER A 97 -6.11 6.97 -0.11
C SER A 97 -5.47 8.18 -0.80
N CYS A 98 -4.22 8.07 -1.28
CA CYS A 98 -3.58 9.16 -2.01
C CYS A 98 -4.14 9.34 -3.43
N ALA A 99 -4.45 8.24 -4.12
CA ALA A 99 -5.02 8.28 -5.48
C ALA A 99 -6.40 8.95 -5.51
N TRP A 100 -7.25 8.70 -4.51
CA TRP A 100 -8.54 9.37 -4.37
C TRP A 100 -8.40 10.88 -4.13
N LYS A 101 -7.33 11.29 -3.44
CA LYS A 101 -7.04 12.70 -3.13
C LYS A 101 -6.26 13.44 -4.21
N GLY A 102 -5.69 12.72 -5.18
CA GLY A 102 -4.91 13.31 -6.27
C GLY A 102 -3.46 13.61 -5.93
N HIS A 103 -2.89 12.95 -4.91
CA HIS A 103 -1.50 13.18 -4.50
C HIS A 103 -0.54 12.32 -5.34
N SER A 104 -0.26 12.75 -6.57
CA SER A 104 0.48 11.99 -7.58
C SER A 104 1.91 11.63 -7.17
N GLU A 105 2.57 12.52 -6.46
CA GLU A 105 3.92 12.35 -5.93
C GLU A 105 3.96 11.21 -4.89
N ILE A 106 2.93 11.11 -4.06
CA ILE A 106 2.78 10.02 -3.09
C ILE A 106 2.46 8.71 -3.78
N VAL A 107 1.61 8.73 -4.82
CA VAL A 107 1.34 7.56 -5.65
C VAL A 107 2.66 7.00 -6.20
N GLN A 108 3.49 7.85 -6.81
CA GLN A 108 4.80 7.43 -7.32
C GLN A 108 5.68 6.83 -6.22
N MET A 109 5.82 7.52 -5.08
CA MET A 109 6.65 7.03 -3.96
C MET A 109 6.19 5.67 -3.43
N LEU A 110 4.89 5.41 -3.37
CA LEU A 110 4.35 4.12 -2.94
C LEU A 110 4.62 3.03 -3.97
N LEU A 111 4.42 3.32 -5.27
CA LEU A 111 4.72 2.38 -6.36
C LEU A 111 6.21 2.00 -6.41
N ASP A 112 7.10 2.98 -6.24
CA ASP A 112 8.56 2.78 -6.19
C ASP A 112 8.98 1.87 -5.02
N LYS A 113 8.17 1.83 -3.94
CA LYS A 113 8.37 0.96 -2.78
C LYS A 113 7.63 -0.37 -2.87
N GLY A 114 7.00 -0.69 -4.00
CA GLY A 114 6.32 -1.96 -4.23
C GLY A 114 4.88 -2.01 -3.72
N ALA A 115 4.20 -0.86 -3.64
CA ALA A 115 2.75 -0.86 -3.46
C ALA A 115 2.09 -1.57 -4.65
N ASP A 116 1.08 -2.40 -4.38
CA ASP A 116 0.37 -3.14 -5.41
C ASP A 116 -0.88 -2.37 -5.89
N PRO A 117 -0.87 -1.81 -7.12
CA PRO A 117 -2.02 -1.07 -7.66
C PRO A 117 -3.18 -1.96 -8.09
N THR A 118 -3.00 -3.30 -8.12
CA THR A 118 -4.03 -4.26 -8.53
C THR A 118 -4.96 -4.65 -7.39
N LEU A 119 -4.60 -4.31 -6.14
CA LEU A 119 -5.43 -4.58 -4.98
C LEU A 119 -6.77 -3.85 -5.09
N LYS A 120 -7.83 -4.56 -4.69
CA LYS A 120 -9.20 -4.06 -4.74
C LYS A 120 -9.73 -3.85 -3.33
N ASN A 121 -10.44 -2.74 -3.16
CA ASN A 121 -11.19 -2.48 -1.94
C ASN A 121 -12.50 -3.29 -1.89
N ASN A 122 -13.31 -3.08 -0.84
CA ASN A 122 -14.56 -3.82 -0.64
C ASN A 122 -15.62 -3.52 -1.71
N GLU A 123 -15.47 -2.44 -2.47
CA GLU A 123 -16.30 -2.13 -3.64
C GLU A 123 -15.80 -2.77 -4.94
N ASN A 124 -14.78 -3.64 -4.86
CA ASN A 124 -14.06 -4.23 -6.00
C ASN A 124 -13.36 -3.21 -6.91
N LYS A 125 -13.06 -2.02 -6.39
CA LYS A 125 -12.36 -0.94 -7.11
C LYS A 125 -10.88 -0.95 -6.75
N THR A 126 -10.03 -0.74 -7.74
CA THR A 126 -8.59 -0.49 -7.56
C THR A 126 -8.33 1.00 -7.30
N ALA A 127 -7.09 1.35 -6.93
CA ALA A 127 -6.68 2.75 -6.81
C ALA A 127 -6.91 3.56 -8.11
N PHE A 128 -6.78 2.91 -9.28
CA PHE A 128 -7.07 3.52 -10.58
C PHE A 128 -8.57 3.75 -10.81
N ASP A 129 -9.44 2.87 -10.29
CA ASP A 129 -10.89 3.01 -10.48
C ASP A 129 -11.50 4.14 -9.63
N ILE A 130 -10.85 4.51 -8.52
CA ILE A 130 -11.35 5.55 -7.60
C ILE A 130 -10.67 6.91 -7.78
N THR A 131 -9.56 6.99 -8.53
CA THR A 131 -8.87 8.26 -8.72
C THR A 131 -9.67 9.14 -9.67
N ASN A 132 -9.82 10.42 -9.29
CA ASN A 132 -10.41 11.45 -10.15
C ASN A 132 -9.35 12.37 -10.74
N ASP A 133 -8.08 12.18 -10.37
CA ASP A 133 -6.97 13.00 -10.80
C ASP A 133 -6.28 12.39 -12.01
N SER A 134 -6.07 13.20 -13.05
CA SER A 134 -5.52 12.71 -14.32
C SER A 134 -4.05 12.30 -14.21
N ALA A 135 -3.27 12.95 -13.33
CA ALA A 135 -1.87 12.59 -13.11
C ALA A 135 -1.76 11.26 -12.35
N CYS A 136 -2.52 11.08 -11.27
CA CYS A 136 -2.60 9.81 -10.56
C CYS A 136 -3.06 8.67 -11.47
N ALA A 137 -4.10 8.90 -12.27
CA ALA A 137 -4.60 7.93 -13.24
C ALA A 137 -3.52 7.55 -14.26
N ALA A 138 -2.76 8.53 -14.77
CA ALA A 138 -1.67 8.28 -15.71
C ALA A 138 -0.58 7.40 -15.08
N LEU A 139 -0.11 7.72 -13.87
CA LEU A 139 0.92 6.96 -13.17
C LEU A 139 0.47 5.51 -12.89
N LEU A 140 -0.74 5.32 -12.37
CA LEU A 140 -1.27 3.99 -12.09
C LEU A 140 -1.46 3.18 -13.37
N LYS A 141 -1.96 3.81 -14.43
CA LYS A 141 -2.12 3.15 -15.73
C LYS A 141 -0.78 2.80 -16.35
N GLU A 142 0.19 3.71 -16.31
CA GLU A 142 1.54 3.49 -16.81
C GLU A 142 2.18 2.32 -16.08
N TYR A 143 2.13 2.30 -14.74
CA TYR A 143 2.66 1.20 -13.94
C TYR A 143 2.04 -0.15 -14.30
N LEU A 144 0.71 -0.20 -14.45
CA LEU A 144 -0.03 -1.40 -14.88
C LEU A 144 0.33 -1.86 -16.31
N MET A 145 0.80 -0.95 -17.17
CA MET A 145 1.19 -1.24 -18.56
C MET A 145 2.69 -1.55 -18.72
N THR A 146 3.54 -1.04 -17.83
CA THR A 146 5.00 -1.07 -17.97
C THR A 146 5.70 -2.15 -17.14
N SER A 147 5.03 -2.73 -16.14
CA SER A 147 5.54 -3.91 -15.43
C SER A 147 4.72 -5.15 -15.77
N PRO A 148 5.26 -6.12 -16.54
CA PRO A 148 4.82 -7.49 -16.37
C PRO A 148 5.12 -7.89 -14.92
N PRO A 149 4.17 -8.50 -14.19
CA PRO A 149 4.45 -9.03 -12.87
C PRO A 149 5.54 -10.10 -13.02
N PHE A 150 6.75 -9.81 -12.55
CA PHE A 150 7.88 -10.74 -12.49
C PHE A 150 8.04 -11.58 -13.79
N ALA A 151 8.81 -11.05 -14.74
CA ALA A 151 9.47 -11.94 -15.68
C ALA A 151 10.30 -12.93 -14.85
N ALA A 152 9.86 -14.19 -14.79
CA ALA A 152 10.67 -15.29 -14.31
C ALA A 152 11.70 -15.59 -15.40
N ASP A 153 12.73 -14.76 -15.42
CA ASP A 153 13.98 -15.04 -16.10
C ASP A 153 14.75 -15.97 -15.14
N ASP A 154 14.80 -17.26 -15.47
CA ASP A 154 15.92 -18.20 -15.23
C ASP A 154 15.40 -19.63 -15.07
N TYR A 155 15.51 -20.43 -16.14
CA TYR A 155 15.97 -21.81 -16.02
C TYR A 155 16.66 -22.16 -17.34
N GLY A 156 17.96 -21.87 -17.38
CA GLY A 156 18.88 -22.58 -18.24
C GLY A 156 18.94 -24.07 -17.90
N ASP A 157 19.23 -24.85 -18.92
CA ASP A 157 19.81 -26.21 -18.90
C ASP A 157 19.43 -27.15 -17.73
N SER A 158 18.68 -28.20 -18.07
CA SER A 158 19.26 -29.54 -18.02
C SER A 158 18.60 -30.39 -19.10
N ASP A 159 19.41 -30.69 -20.11
CA ASP A 159 19.37 -31.92 -20.89
C ASP A 159 18.89 -33.12 -20.06
N ASP A 160 17.80 -33.74 -20.47
CA ASP A 160 17.55 -35.15 -20.21
C ASP A 160 16.99 -35.76 -21.49
N SER A 161 17.95 -36.13 -22.33
CA SER A 161 17.96 -37.21 -23.30
C SER A 161 16.94 -38.34 -23.06
N GLU A 162 16.19 -38.71 -24.12
CA GLU A 162 16.01 -40.11 -24.57
C GLU A 162 16.00 -40.17 -26.10
#